data_AF-A0A822DZY2-F1
#
_entry.id   AF-A0A822DZY2-F1
#
_cell.length_a   1.000
_cell.length_b   1.000
_cell.length_c   1.000
_cell.angle_alpha   90.00
_cell.angle_beta   90.00
_cell.angle_gamma   90.00
#
_symmetry.space_group_name_H-M   'P 1'
#
loop_
_entity.id
_entity.type
_entity.pdbx_description
1 polymer ?
#
loop_
_entity_poly.entity_id
_entity_poly.type
_entity_poly.pdbx_seq_one_letter_code
_entity_poly.pdbx_strand_id
1 'polypeptide(L)'
;GSYKIHHRDTNALLSVKLSANTAFYAQPGSMVAMSPEITLKGKFKFSFKKMFTGGEMSQSTFTGPGEVLLAPPIWGDILPIQLDGSTEWNVGKGGFLAMTDGVVKDTKSQGLGKGLFSGEGFFINRISGVGIFFVTSLGAIVQRNLKEGEQWIVDNG
;
A
#
# COMPACT_ATOMS: atom_id res chain seq x y z
N GLY A 1 -21.43 17.14 -27.13
CA GLY A 1 -22.36 16.06 -26.74
C GLY A 1 -21.76 15.29 -25.58
N SER A 2 -22.55 14.98 -24.57
CA SER A 2 -22.16 14.55 -23.21
C SER A 2 -21.66 13.11 -23.07
N TYR A 3 -20.84 12.86 -22.03
CA TYR A 3 -20.37 11.54 -21.60
C TYR A 3 -20.60 11.31 -20.09
N LYS A 4 -20.64 10.05 -19.66
CA LYS A 4 -20.67 9.61 -18.25
C LYS A 4 -20.02 8.23 -18.08
N ILE A 5 -19.31 8.07 -16.97
CA ILE A 5 -18.52 6.91 -16.51
C ILE A 5 -18.99 6.65 -15.03
N HIS A 6 -18.82 5.51 -14.33
CA HIS A 6 -17.59 4.82 -13.91
C HIS A 6 -17.86 3.36 -13.43
N HIS A 7 -16.78 2.55 -13.39
CA HIS A 7 -16.62 1.19 -12.84
C HIS A 7 -17.58 0.09 -13.37
N ARG A 8 -17.16 -0.63 -14.42
CA ARG A 8 -17.78 -1.89 -14.88
C ARG A 8 -16.87 -3.11 -14.67
N ASP A 9 -16.56 -3.34 -13.40
CA ASP A 9 -16.29 -4.66 -12.81
C ASP A 9 -14.85 -5.21 -12.85
N THR A 10 -13.83 -4.42 -13.19
CA THR A 10 -12.47 -4.98 -13.35
C THR A 10 -11.36 -4.40 -12.50
N ASN A 11 -11.56 -3.29 -11.76
CA ASN A 11 -10.52 -2.74 -10.88
C ASN A 11 -11.07 -1.97 -9.69
N ALA A 12 -10.55 -2.25 -8.50
CA ALA A 12 -10.88 -1.53 -7.29
C ALA A 12 -10.32 -0.08 -7.31
N LEU A 13 -11.11 0.85 -6.77
CA LEU A 13 -10.74 2.24 -6.57
C LEU A 13 -11.01 2.60 -5.12
N LEU A 14 -10.02 3.18 -4.45
CA LEU A 14 -10.12 3.66 -3.08
C LEU A 14 -10.42 5.16 -3.08
N SER A 15 -11.61 5.54 -2.62
CA SER A 15 -11.94 6.94 -2.29
C SER A 15 -11.70 7.19 -0.79
N VAL A 16 -10.93 8.23 -0.48
CA VAL A 16 -10.63 8.65 0.89
C VAL A 16 -11.03 10.10 1.08
N LYS A 17 -11.87 10.36 2.08
CA LYS A 17 -12.21 11.72 2.51
C LYS A 17 -11.37 12.11 3.71
N LEU A 18 -10.58 13.18 3.56
CA LEU A 18 -9.70 13.71 4.59
C LEU A 18 -10.31 14.95 5.24
N SER A 19 -10.22 15.00 6.56
CA SER A 19 -10.49 16.21 7.33
C SER A 19 -9.30 17.17 7.27
N ALA A 20 -9.50 18.42 7.69
CA ALA A 20 -8.44 19.41 7.74
C ALA A 20 -7.28 18.92 8.62
N ASN A 21 -6.04 19.12 8.15
CA ASN A 21 -4.81 18.73 8.85
C ASN A 21 -4.64 17.21 9.09
N THR A 22 -5.47 16.35 8.48
CA THR A 22 -5.26 14.89 8.53
C THR A 22 -4.30 14.46 7.44
N ALA A 23 -3.28 13.68 7.80
CA ALA A 23 -2.35 13.08 6.86
C ALA A 23 -2.81 11.68 6.41
N PHE A 24 -2.56 11.38 5.15
CA PHE A 24 -2.80 10.07 4.55
C PHE A 24 -1.64 9.72 3.63
N TYR A 25 -1.19 8.47 3.66
CA TYR A 25 0.03 8.04 2.99
C TYR A 25 -0.30 6.98 1.95
N ALA A 26 0.25 7.10 0.76
CA ALA A 26 0.05 6.12 -0.30
C ALA A 26 1.35 5.77 -1.04
N GLN A 27 1.31 4.64 -1.75
CA GLN A 27 2.30 4.28 -2.74
C GLN A 27 2.39 5.39 -3.81
N PRO A 28 3.58 5.84 -4.20
CA PRO A 28 3.73 6.80 -5.29
C PRO A 28 3.11 6.29 -6.59
N GLY A 29 2.49 7.20 -7.35
CA GLY A 29 1.87 6.88 -8.62
C GLY A 29 0.47 6.23 -8.51
N SER A 30 -0.02 5.92 -7.31
CA SER A 30 -1.37 5.38 -7.12
C SER A 30 -2.50 6.42 -7.22
N MET A 31 -2.19 7.72 -7.28
CA MET A 31 -3.18 8.78 -7.32
C MET A 31 -3.89 8.85 -8.67
N VAL A 32 -5.24 8.82 -8.64
CA VAL A 32 -6.11 9.02 -9.79
C VAL A 32 -6.63 10.45 -9.84
N ALA A 33 -7.14 10.96 -8.73
CA ALA A 33 -7.67 12.32 -8.62
C ALA A 33 -7.63 12.81 -7.16
N MET A 34 -7.72 14.12 -6.95
CA MET A 34 -7.90 14.72 -5.63
C MET A 34 -8.69 16.02 -5.71
N SER A 35 -9.36 16.40 -4.62
CA SER A 35 -9.93 17.74 -4.45
C SER A 35 -8.82 18.80 -4.47
N PRO A 36 -9.09 20.03 -4.96
CA PRO A 36 -8.08 21.08 -5.08
C PRO A 36 -7.50 21.56 -3.74
N GLU A 37 -8.21 21.34 -2.63
CA GLU A 37 -7.77 21.69 -1.28
C GLU A 37 -6.75 20.68 -0.72
N ILE A 38 -6.61 19.50 -1.33
CA ILE A 38 -5.63 18.49 -0.90
C ILE A 38 -4.21 18.96 -1.24
N THR A 39 -3.36 19.00 -0.22
CA THR A 39 -1.92 19.19 -0.41
C THR A 39 -1.23 17.85 -0.63
N LEU A 40 -0.66 17.64 -1.81
CA LEU A 40 0.18 16.48 -2.13
C LEU A 40 1.66 16.81 -1.93
N LYS A 41 2.34 16.04 -1.09
CA LYS A 41 3.80 16.05 -0.93
C LYS A 41 4.38 14.69 -1.31
N GLY A 42 5.15 14.64 -2.39
CA GLY A 42 5.94 13.46 -2.76
C GLY A 42 7.38 13.58 -2.26
N LYS A 43 7.88 12.62 -1.48
CA LYS A 43 9.32 12.57 -1.12
C LYS A 43 10.15 11.99 -2.28
N PHE A 44 10.15 12.60 -3.46
CA PHE A 44 11.13 12.28 -4.51
C PHE A 44 12.45 13.01 -4.23
N LYS A 45 13.17 12.58 -3.19
CA LYS A 45 14.60 12.94 -3.08
C LYS A 45 15.37 11.92 -3.91
N PHE A 46 15.75 12.32 -5.12
CA PHE A 46 16.73 11.64 -5.97
C PHE A 46 18.08 11.61 -5.23
N SER A 47 18.23 10.73 -4.25
CA SER A 47 19.48 10.49 -3.56
C SER A 47 20.03 9.18 -4.09
N PHE A 48 20.99 9.26 -5.01
CA PHE A 48 21.76 8.11 -5.48
C PHE A 48 22.24 7.24 -4.31
N LYS A 49 22.55 7.86 -3.16
CA LYS A 49 22.97 7.17 -1.93
C LYS A 49 21.87 6.27 -1.32
N LYS A 50 20.59 6.65 -1.38
CA LYS A 50 19.48 5.83 -0.86
C LYS A 50 19.15 4.61 -1.74
N MET A 51 19.42 4.70 -3.04
CA MET A 51 19.29 3.58 -3.97
C MET A 51 20.24 2.42 -3.62
N PHE A 52 21.41 2.72 -3.05
CA PHE A 52 22.39 1.72 -2.60
C PHE A 52 22.21 1.26 -1.14
N THR A 53 21.52 2.03 -0.29
CA THR A 53 21.36 1.70 1.15
C THR A 53 19.99 1.09 1.50
N GLY A 54 19.12 0.82 0.53
CA GLY A 54 17.78 0.25 0.78
C GLY A 54 16.87 1.14 1.66
N GLY A 55 17.16 2.44 1.74
CA GLY A 55 16.44 3.36 2.62
C GLY A 55 15.06 3.73 2.09
N GLU A 56 14.07 3.84 3.00
CA GLU A 56 12.65 4.21 2.79
C GLU A 56 12.33 4.73 1.38
N MET A 57 11.72 3.87 0.57
CA MET A 57 11.14 4.30 -0.70
C MET A 57 10.02 5.31 -0.42
N SER A 58 10.04 6.37 -1.22
CA SER A 58 9.11 7.48 -1.26
C SER A 58 7.67 7.03 -1.01
N GLN A 59 7.00 7.63 -0.03
CA GLN A 59 5.54 7.62 0.06
C GLN A 59 5.04 8.98 -0.44
N SER A 60 3.85 8.99 -1.05
CA SER A 60 3.08 10.21 -1.28
C SER A 60 2.30 10.52 0.00
N THR A 61 2.40 11.75 0.50
CA THR A 61 1.62 12.24 1.63
C THR A 61 0.56 13.21 1.11
N PHE A 62 -0.70 12.93 1.44
CA PHE A 62 -1.85 13.80 1.18
C PHE A 62 -2.27 14.43 2.50
N THR A 63 -2.60 15.72 2.48
CA THR A 63 -3.12 16.43 3.66
C THR A 63 -4.37 17.21 3.28
N GLY A 64 -5.44 17.00 4.04
CA GLY A 64 -6.77 17.54 3.77
C GLY A 64 -7.01 19.00 4.22
N PRO A 65 -8.24 19.51 4.01
CA PRO A 65 -9.47 18.76 3.74
C PRO A 65 -9.70 18.40 2.26
N GLY A 66 -10.47 17.34 1.98
CA GLY A 66 -10.90 17.00 0.61
C GLY A 66 -11.00 15.49 0.34
N GLU A 67 -11.24 15.12 -0.92
CA GLU A 67 -11.26 13.72 -1.38
C GLU A 67 -9.97 13.39 -2.14
N VAL A 68 -9.48 12.16 -1.98
CA VAL A 68 -8.40 11.56 -2.76
C VAL A 68 -8.89 10.23 -3.32
N LEU A 69 -8.71 10.02 -4.62
CA LEU A 69 -8.97 8.76 -5.31
C LEU A 69 -7.65 8.07 -5.62
N LEU A 70 -7.50 6.83 -5.17
CA LEU A 70 -6.33 5.98 -5.40
C LEU A 70 -6.74 4.71 -6.14
N ALA A 71 -5.88 4.24 -7.05
CA ALA A 71 -6.02 2.95 -7.71
C ALA A 71 -4.72 2.13 -7.57
N PRO A 72 -4.83 0.80 -7.53
CA PRO A 72 -3.70 -0.09 -7.72
C PRO A 72 -2.94 0.21 -9.03
N PRO A 73 -1.60 0.03 -9.05
CA PRO A 73 -0.81 0.25 -10.27
C PRO A 73 -1.07 -0.80 -11.36
N ILE A 74 -1.60 -1.95 -10.99
CA ILE A 74 -1.94 -3.07 -11.88
C ILE A 74 -3.36 -3.56 -11.56
N TRP A 75 -3.95 -4.37 -12.44
CA TRP A 75 -5.33 -4.78 -12.25
C TRP A 75 -5.54 -5.62 -10.99
N GLY A 76 -6.51 -5.25 -10.16
CA GLY A 76 -6.79 -6.02 -8.96
C GLY A 76 -7.71 -5.36 -7.96
N ASP A 77 -7.59 -5.86 -6.73
CA ASP A 77 -8.50 -5.57 -5.63
C ASP A 77 -7.80 -4.83 -4.49
N ILE A 78 -8.59 -4.23 -3.60
CA ILE A 78 -8.10 -3.49 -2.42
C ILE A 78 -8.81 -4.04 -1.18
N LEU A 79 -8.03 -4.43 -0.18
CA LEU A 79 -8.57 -4.85 1.12
C LEU A 79 -8.09 -3.90 2.24
N PRO A 80 -9.01 -3.25 2.97
CA PRO A 80 -8.67 -2.53 4.20
C PRO A 80 -8.39 -3.50 5.34
N ILE A 81 -7.34 -3.24 6.11
CA ILE A 81 -6.98 -3.97 7.32
C ILE A 81 -6.87 -2.98 8.48
N GLN A 82 -7.65 -3.21 9.52
CA GLN A 82 -7.65 -2.42 10.74
C GLN A 82 -6.53 -2.89 11.68
N LEU A 83 -5.84 -1.92 12.27
CA LEU A 83 -4.85 -2.11 13.33
C LEU A 83 -5.34 -1.43 14.60
N ASP A 84 -5.20 -2.16 15.71
CA ASP A 84 -5.54 -1.75 17.07
C ASP A 84 -4.29 -1.47 17.93
N GLY A 85 -3.09 -1.63 17.36
CA GLY A 85 -1.81 -1.50 18.06
C GLY A 85 -1.30 -2.78 18.70
N SER A 86 -2.08 -3.86 18.75
CA SER A 86 -1.68 -5.15 19.33
C SER A 86 -1.09 -6.11 18.31
N THR A 87 -1.49 -5.96 17.03
CA THR A 87 -1.15 -6.88 15.95
C THR A 87 -0.26 -6.20 14.92
N GLU A 88 0.67 -6.96 14.34
CA GLU A 88 1.53 -6.53 13.25
C GLU A 88 1.34 -7.41 12.01
N TRP A 89 1.55 -6.84 10.83
CA TRP A 89 1.42 -7.54 9.56
C TRP A 89 2.72 -7.54 8.78
N ASN A 90 3.02 -8.65 8.11
CA ASN A 90 4.04 -8.71 7.08
C ASN A 90 3.35 -8.68 5.72
N VAL A 91 3.73 -7.73 4.87
CA VAL A 91 3.13 -7.51 3.56
C VAL A 91 4.26 -7.50 2.52
N GLY A 92 4.12 -8.29 1.46
CA GLY A 92 5.05 -8.26 0.33
C GLY A 92 5.21 -6.85 -0.23
N LYS A 93 6.36 -6.54 -0.84
CA LYS A 93 6.66 -5.16 -1.30
C LYS A 93 5.56 -4.60 -2.21
N GLY A 94 5.04 -5.42 -3.12
CA GLY A 94 3.98 -5.07 -4.07
C GLY A 94 2.56 -5.04 -3.48
N GLY A 95 2.36 -5.58 -2.28
CA GLY A 95 1.04 -5.69 -1.66
C GLY A 95 0.57 -4.46 -0.90
N PHE A 96 1.43 -3.46 -0.66
CA PHE A 96 1.07 -2.25 0.09
C PHE A 96 0.52 -1.15 -0.83
N LEU A 97 -0.67 -0.61 -0.55
CA LEU A 97 -1.24 0.52 -1.29
C LEU A 97 -1.19 1.83 -0.51
N ALA A 98 -1.80 1.89 0.68
CA ALA A 98 -1.96 3.13 1.44
C ALA A 98 -2.15 2.89 2.95
N MET A 99 -2.06 3.95 3.76
CA MET A 99 -2.26 3.88 5.21
C MET A 99 -2.63 5.24 5.84
N THR A 100 -3.34 5.19 6.97
CA THR A 100 -3.63 6.35 7.83
C THR A 100 -2.41 6.75 8.68
N ASP A 101 -2.41 7.97 9.21
CA ASP A 101 -1.28 8.57 9.95
C ASP A 101 -0.76 7.77 11.16
N GLY A 102 -1.63 7.08 11.90
CA GLY A 102 -1.20 6.27 13.05
C GLY A 102 -0.55 4.93 12.71
N VAL A 103 -0.43 4.60 11.42
CA VAL A 103 0.18 3.34 10.94
C VAL A 103 1.63 3.57 10.56
N VAL A 104 2.48 2.64 10.99
CA VAL A 104 3.92 2.63 10.71
C VAL A 104 4.24 1.54 9.69
N LYS A 105 5.08 1.86 8.70
CA LYS A 105 5.56 0.91 7.68
C LYS A 105 7.09 0.87 7.66
N ASP A 106 7.65 -0.28 8.00
CA ASP A 106 9.09 -0.55 7.93
C ASP A 106 9.41 -1.54 6.80
N THR A 107 10.17 -1.11 5.79
CA THR A 107 10.63 -2.01 4.72
C THR A 107 11.95 -2.67 5.13
N LYS A 108 11.99 -4.00 5.21
CA LYS A 108 13.18 -4.78 5.52
C LYS A 108 13.64 -5.59 4.33
N SER A 109 14.96 -5.64 4.08
CA SER A 109 15.52 -6.59 3.13
C SER A 109 15.60 -7.99 3.74
N GLN A 110 15.14 -9.00 3.00
CA GLN A 110 15.39 -10.40 3.31
C GLN A 110 16.78 -10.77 2.77
N GLY A 111 17.59 -11.45 3.59
CA GLY A 111 18.98 -11.76 3.25
C GLY A 111 19.15 -12.54 1.94
N LEU A 112 20.24 -12.27 1.22
CA LEU A 112 20.59 -12.81 -0.11
C LEU A 112 20.54 -14.34 -0.22
N GLY A 113 20.72 -15.09 0.88
CA GLY A 113 20.76 -16.56 0.88
C GLY A 113 19.40 -17.26 0.70
N LYS A 114 18.27 -16.56 0.87
CA LYS A 114 16.91 -17.13 0.70
C LYS A 114 16.13 -16.58 -0.51
N GLY A 115 16.56 -15.46 -1.09
CA GLY A 115 15.81 -14.77 -2.16
C GLY A 115 16.27 -15.05 -3.60
N LEU A 116 17.34 -15.81 -3.81
CA LEU A 116 17.84 -16.12 -5.16
C LEU A 116 16.96 -17.12 -5.95
N PHE A 117 15.97 -17.75 -5.31
CA PHE A 117 15.11 -18.78 -5.92
C PHE A 117 13.61 -18.44 -5.95
N SER A 118 13.21 -17.20 -5.61
CA SER A 118 11.80 -16.91 -5.27
C SER A 118 11.06 -15.86 -6.11
N GLY A 119 11.66 -15.19 -7.10
CA GLY A 119 10.89 -14.32 -8.02
C GLY A 119 10.51 -12.92 -7.51
N GLU A 120 9.95 -12.76 -6.31
CA GLU A 120 9.41 -11.46 -5.82
C GLU A 120 10.46 -10.46 -5.29
N GLY A 121 11.70 -10.93 -5.12
CA GLY A 121 12.80 -10.12 -4.61
C GLY A 121 12.79 -9.91 -3.09
N PHE A 122 13.90 -9.31 -2.65
CA PHE A 122 14.43 -9.38 -1.30
C PHE A 122 13.76 -8.45 -0.28
N PHE A 123 12.47 -8.09 -0.34
CA PHE A 123 11.90 -7.06 0.57
C PHE A 123 10.47 -7.32 1.07
N ILE A 124 10.26 -7.14 2.37
CA ILE A 124 8.94 -7.20 3.03
C ILE A 124 8.68 -5.90 3.80
N ASN A 125 7.44 -5.44 3.79
CA ASN A 125 6.96 -4.36 4.64
C ASN A 125 6.37 -4.94 5.93
N ARG A 126 6.90 -4.53 7.08
CA ARG A 126 6.27 -4.74 8.39
C ARG A 126 5.36 -3.55 8.68
N ILE A 127 4.09 -3.82 8.97
CA ILE A 127 3.07 -2.82 9.26
C ILE A 127 2.63 -2.95 10.71
N SER A 128 2.58 -1.84 11.45
CA SER A 128 2.19 -1.78 12.86
C SER A 128 1.52 -0.43 13.19
N GLY A 129 1.13 -0.22 14.45
CA GLY A 129 0.51 1.02 14.91
C GLY A 129 -1.02 0.93 15.02
N VAL A 130 -1.70 2.06 14.99
CA VAL A 130 -3.16 2.17 15.16
C VAL A 130 -3.77 2.90 13.97
N GLY A 131 -4.76 2.30 13.33
CA GLY A 131 -5.41 2.89 12.16
C GLY A 131 -5.75 1.86 11.10
N ILE A 132 -5.77 2.27 9.84
CA ILE A 132 -6.11 1.40 8.70
C ILE A 132 -4.98 1.45 7.69
N PHE A 133 -4.58 0.29 7.20
CA PHE A 133 -3.79 0.19 5.98
C PHE A 133 -4.53 -0.60 4.92
N PHE A 134 -4.18 -0.35 3.67
CA PHE A 134 -4.83 -0.89 2.50
C PHE A 134 -3.82 -1.74 1.76
N VAL A 135 -4.17 -3.00 1.53
CA VAL A 135 -3.39 -3.90 0.67
C VAL A 135 -4.01 -3.98 -0.71
N THR A 136 -3.18 -4.30 -1.70
CA THR A 136 -3.59 -4.49 -3.09
C THR A 136 -3.03 -5.80 -3.63
N SER A 137 -3.68 -6.35 -4.65
CA SER A 137 -3.25 -7.57 -5.36
C SER A 137 -3.22 -7.37 -6.88
N LEU A 138 -2.60 -8.32 -7.58
CA LEU A 138 -2.89 -8.60 -8.99
C LEU A 138 -4.04 -9.62 -9.04
N GLY A 139 -5.22 -9.19 -9.48
CA GLY A 139 -6.44 -10.01 -9.41
C GLY A 139 -7.10 -10.02 -8.03
N ALA A 140 -7.78 -11.11 -7.68
CA ALA A 140 -8.60 -11.22 -6.47
C ALA A 140 -7.79 -11.51 -5.20
N ILE A 141 -8.31 -11.10 -4.04
CA ILE A 141 -7.74 -11.42 -2.72
C ILE A 141 -8.46 -12.62 -2.12
N VAL A 142 -7.70 -13.63 -1.68
CA VAL A 142 -8.23 -14.81 -0.97
C VAL A 142 -7.74 -14.77 0.48
N GLN A 143 -8.67 -14.63 1.42
CA GLN A 143 -8.37 -14.69 2.86
C GLN A 143 -8.47 -16.13 3.37
N ARG A 144 -7.43 -16.59 4.08
CA ARG A 144 -7.42 -17.91 4.72
C ARG A 144 -6.89 -17.80 6.16
N ASN A 145 -7.66 -18.33 7.10
CA ASN A 145 -7.25 -18.48 8.49
C ASN A 145 -6.79 -19.92 8.70
N LEU A 146 -5.50 -20.13 8.95
CA LEU A 146 -4.94 -21.46 9.16
C LEU A 146 -5.17 -21.91 10.61
N LYS A 147 -5.57 -23.18 10.77
CA LYS A 147 -5.62 -23.81 12.10
C LYS A 147 -4.22 -24.23 12.56
N GLU A 148 -4.08 -24.55 13.84
CA GLU A 148 -2.83 -25.06 14.39
C GLU A 148 -2.38 -26.31 13.60
N GLY A 149 -1.14 -26.29 13.11
CA GLY A 149 -0.56 -27.35 12.29
C GLY A 149 -0.99 -27.37 10.81
N GLU A 150 -1.95 -26.53 10.39
CA GLU A 150 -2.33 -26.42 8.98
C GLU A 150 -1.23 -25.70 8.19
N GLN A 151 -0.87 -26.24 7.02
CA GLN A 151 0.10 -25.65 6.12
C GLN A 151 -0.56 -25.26 4.81
N TRP A 152 -0.08 -24.15 4.24
CA TRP A 152 -0.49 -23.69 2.93
C TRP A 152 0.74 -23.16 2.20
N ILE A 153 1.04 -23.76 1.05
CA ILE A 153 2.18 -23.35 0.22
C ILE A 153 1.67 -22.28 -0.74
N VAL A 154 2.27 -21.09 -0.68
CA VAL A 154 1.92 -19.93 -1.48
C VAL A 154 3.14 -19.56 -2.32
N ASP A 155 2.95 -19.45 -3.62
CA ASP A 155 3.95 -18.85 -4.49
C ASP A 155 4.12 -17.39 -4.06
N ASN A 156 5.36 -17.01 -3.80
CA ASN A 156 5.63 -15.71 -3.25
C ASN A 156 5.66 -14.63 -4.32
N GLY A 157 5.18 -14.83 -5.56
CA GLY A 157 5.09 -13.80 -6.61
C GLY A 157 6.32 -13.63 -7.48
#